data_AF-D9WIB0-F1
#
_entry.id   AF-D9WIB0-F1
#
_cell.length_a   1.000
_cell.length_b   1.000
_cell.length_c   1.000
_cell.angle_alpha   90.00
_cell.angle_beta   90.00
_cell.angle_gamma   90.00
#
_symmetry.space_group_name_H-M   'P 1'
#
loop_
_entity.id
_entity.type
_entity.pdbx_description
1 polymer ?
#
loop_
_entity_poly.entity_id
_entity_poly.type
_entity_poly.pdbx_seq_one_letter_code
_entity_poly.pdbx_strand_id
1 'polypeptide(L)' 'MSAAEDEVRVGPVPGRGLRRGRDGRFELPLRVVRPGQAAPVMLVLTTLEAEQLHPALCYALDGQPVPADAPGCRERW' A
#
# COMPACT_ATOMS: atom_id res chain seq x y z
N MET A 1 16.17 8.91 -23.35
CA MET A 1 16.70 8.58 -22.01
C MET A 1 15.49 8.31 -21.14
N SER A 2 15.27 7.06 -20.74
CA SER A 2 14.01 6.62 -20.12
C SER A 2 14.01 6.92 -18.63
N ALA A 3 13.02 7.66 -18.13
CA ALA A 3 12.82 7.98 -16.72
C ALA A 3 12.48 6.76 -15.83
N ALA A 4 12.50 5.55 -16.38
CA ALA A 4 12.14 4.31 -15.68
C ALA A 4 13.20 3.85 -14.66
N GLU A 5 14.41 4.42 -14.71
CA GLU A 5 15.53 3.98 -13.87
C GLU A 5 15.53 4.59 -12.46
N ASP A 6 14.60 5.49 -12.12
CA ASP A 6 14.47 6.11 -10.79
C ASP A 6 13.08 5.86 -10.15
N GLU A 7 12.34 4.87 -10.66
CA GLU A 7 10.99 4.59 -10.19
C GLU A 7 11.03 3.78 -8.87
N VAL A 8 10.66 4.43 -7.78
CA VAL A 8 10.40 3.74 -6.51
C VAL A 8 9.08 2.98 -6.62
N ARG A 9 9.14 1.66 -6.43
CA ARG A 9 7.93 0.81 -6.40
C ARG A 9 7.65 0.33 -5.00
N VAL A 10 6.39 0.41 -4.60
CA VAL A 10 5.90 -0.15 -3.34
C VAL A 10 4.96 -1.31 -3.67
N GLY A 11 5.15 -2.45 -3.01
CA GLY A 11 4.30 -3.62 -3.19
C GLY A 11 4.22 -4.48 -1.94
N PRO A 12 3.39 -5.53 -1.94
CA PRO A 12 3.29 -6.45 -0.81
C PRO A 12 4.59 -7.26 -0.63
N VAL A 13 4.87 -7.66 0.61
CA VAL A 13 5.85 -8.72 0.85
C VAL A 13 5.18 -10.08 0.58
N PRO A 14 5.71 -10.90 -0.35
CA PRO A 14 5.10 -12.20 -0.66
C PRO A 14 4.90 -13.09 0.58
N GLY A 15 3.72 -13.69 0.70
CA GLY A 15 3.36 -14.54 1.84
C GLY A 15 3.17 -13.80 3.16
N ARG A 16 3.20 -12.46 3.17
CA ARG A 16 3.02 -11.64 4.37
C ARG A 16 1.96 -10.57 4.14
N GLY A 17 0.73 -10.89 4.54
CA GLY A 17 -0.41 -9.97 4.50
C GLY A 17 -0.52 -9.09 5.74
N LEU A 18 -1.60 -8.30 5.77
CA LEU A 18 -2.03 -7.54 6.93
C LEU A 18 -2.19 -8.46 8.14
N ARG A 19 -1.67 -8.03 9.30
CA ARG A 19 -1.84 -8.74 10.58
C ARG A 19 -2.18 -7.78 11.70
N ARG A 20 -2.79 -8.29 12.77
CA ARG A 20 -2.93 -7.58 14.04
C ARG A 20 -1.67 -7.77 14.87
N GLY A 21 -1.03 -6.67 15.25
CA GLY A 21 0.08 -6.61 16.20
C GLY A 21 -0.41 -6.74 17.65
N ARG A 22 0.54 -6.81 18.59
CA ARG A 22 0.25 -7.07 20.02
C ARG A 22 -0.62 -5.98 20.67
N ASP A 23 -0.52 -4.74 20.19
CA ASP A 23 -1.23 -3.59 20.76
C ASP A 23 -2.57 -3.31 20.05
N GLY A 24 -3.10 -4.29 19.30
CA GLY A 24 -4.30 -4.11 18.48
C GLY A 24 -4.07 -3.26 17.22
N ARG A 25 -2.85 -2.75 17.00
CA ARG A 25 -2.42 -2.06 15.78
C ARG A 25 -2.42 -3.01 14.57
N PHE A 26 -2.63 -2.43 13.41
CA PHE A 26 -2.46 -3.08 12.13
C PHE A 26 -1.00 -2.99 11.68
N GLU A 27 -0.43 -4.12 11.30
CA GLU A 27 0.91 -4.20 10.72
C GLU A 27 0.80 -4.72 9.29
N LEU A 28 1.24 -3.92 8.33
CA LEU A 28 1.28 -4.28 6.91
C LEU A 28 2.74 -4.27 6.42
N PRO A 29 3.33 -5.45 6.20
CA PRO A 29 4.65 -5.56 5.60
C PRO A 29 4.61 -5.17 4.12
N LEU A 30 5.39 -4.16 3.76
CA LEU A 30 5.56 -3.68 2.40
C LEU A 30 7.00 -3.88 1.94
N ARG A 31 7.19 -4.02 0.63
CA ARG A 31 8.50 -4.01 -0.02
C ARG A 31 8.64 -2.71 -0.79
N VAL A 32 9.64 -1.92 -0.45
CA VAL A 32 10.05 -0.76 -1.24
C VAL A 32 11.20 -1.19 -2.13
N VAL A 33 11.03 -1.06 -3.43
CA VAL A 33 12.03 -1.37 -4.45
C VAL A 33 12.53 -0.06 -5.04
N ARG A 34 13.84 0.11 -5.01
CA ARG A 34 14.60 1.18 -5.63
C ARG A 34 15.64 0.57 -6.56
N PRO A 35 16.25 1.33 -7.47
CA PRO A 35 17.32 0.82 -8.33
C PRO A 35 18.44 0.20 -7.47
N GLY A 36 18.73 -1.09 -7.71
CA GLY A 36 19.75 -1.84 -6.96
C GLY A 36 19.42 -2.20 -5.51
N GLN A 37 18.23 -1.85 -4.99
CA GLN A 37 17.88 -2.10 -3.59
C GLN A 37 16.41 -2.49 -3.41
N ALA A 38 16.16 -3.53 -2.61
CA ALA A 38 14.81 -3.82 -2.11
C ALA A 38 14.88 -4.01 -0.60
N ALA A 39 14.01 -3.32 0.13
CA ALA A 39 13.95 -3.41 1.58
C ALA A 39 12.51 -3.63 2.07
N PRO A 40 12.30 -4.50 3.07
CA PRO A 40 11.03 -4.58 3.75
C PRO A 40 10.83 -3.36 4.66
N VAL A 41 9.63 -2.79 4.64
CA VAL A 41 9.19 -1.73 5.55
C VAL A 41 7.90 -2.20 6.21
N MET A 42 7.70 -1.85 7.48
CA MET A 42 6.45 -2.14 8.17
C MET A 42 5.62 -0.87 8.25
N LEU A 43 4.46 -0.87 7.62
CA LEU A 43 3.45 0.16 7.85
C LEU A 43 2.65 -0.25 9.09
N VAL A 44 2.77 0.50 10.16
CA VAL A 44 2.07 0.25 11.42
C VAL A 44 1.04 1.35 11.62
N LEU A 45 -0.22 0.95 11.79
CA LEU A 45 -1.35 1.88 11.90
C LEU A 45 -2.23 1.50 13.08
N THR A 46 -2.76 2.49 13.77
CA THR A 46 -3.95 2.33 14.60
C THR A 46 -5.20 2.14 13.72
N THR A 47 -6.32 1.76 14.32
CA THR A 47 -7.61 1.72 13.60
C THR A 47 -7.95 3.09 13.02
N LEU A 48 -7.81 4.16 13.80
CA LEU A 48 -8.13 5.52 13.36
C LEU A 48 -7.25 5.95 12.17
N GLU A 49 -5.95 5.69 12.22
CA GLU A 49 -5.05 6.02 11.11
C GLU A 49 -5.36 5.20 9.85
N ALA A 50 -5.74 3.93 10.00
CA ALA A 50 -6.15 3.09 8.88
C ALA A 50 -7.45 3.61 8.22
N GLU A 51 -8.42 4.02 9.03
CA GLU A 51 -9.67 4.62 8.56
C GLU A 51 -9.44 5.96 7.85
N GLN A 52 -8.49 6.78 8.33
CA GLN A 52 -8.11 8.04 7.68
C GLN A 52 -7.29 7.83 6.40
N LEU A 53 -6.43 6.81 6.36
CA LEU A 53 -5.62 6.49 5.19
C LEU A 53 -6.48 6.02 4.01
N HIS A 54 -7.57 5.30 4.27
CA HIS A 54 -8.47 4.79 3.25
C HIS A 54 -8.98 5.86 2.25
N PRO A 55 -9.66 6.95 2.68
CA PRO A 55 -10.12 7.99 1.77
C PRO A 55 -8.97 8.74 1.09
N ALA A 56 -7.83 8.90 1.75
CA ALA A 56 -6.65 9.53 1.14
C ALA A 56 -6.11 8.69 -0.03
N LEU A 57 -6.07 7.36 0.10
CA LEU A 57 -5.69 6.47 -0.99
C LEU A 57 -6.73 6.44 -2.11
N CYS A 58 -8.02 6.42 -1.77
CA CYS A 58 -9.08 6.51 -2.78
C CYS A 58 -8.97 7.80 -3.61
N TYR A 59 -8.77 8.95 -2.95
CA TYR A 59 -8.57 10.23 -3.63
C TYR A 59 -7.30 10.22 -4.51
N ALA A 60 -6.18 9.71 -4.00
CA ALA A 60 -4.93 9.67 -4.76
C ALA A 60 -4.98 8.73 -5.99
N LEU A 61 -5.83 7.70 -5.93
CA LEU A 61 -6.03 6.73 -7.01
C LEU A 61 -7.24 7.05 -7.90
N ASP A 62 -7.88 8.19 -7.70
CA ASP A 62 -9.01 8.62 -8.53
C ASP A 62 -8.57 8.80 -9.99
N GLY A 63 -9.44 8.42 -10.92
CA GLY A 63 -9.15 8.38 -12.36
C GLY A 63 -8.14 7.32 -12.80
N GLN A 64 -7.51 6.57 -11.89
CA GLN A 64 -6.69 5.42 -12.26
C GLN A 64 -7.57 4.19 -12.56
N PRO A 65 -7.17 3.33 -13.51
CA PRO A 65 -7.86 2.08 -13.77
C PRO A 65 -8.07 1.29 -12.47
N VAL A 66 -9.25 0.73 -12.30
CA VAL A 66 -9.59 -0.14 -11.16
C VAL A 66 -9.21 -1.57 -11.54
N PRO A 67 -8.25 -2.21 -10.84
CA PRO A 67 -7.94 -3.62 -11.05
C PRO A 67 -9.16 -4.51 -10.79
N ALA A 68 -9.23 -5.66 -11.46
CA ALA A 68 -10.35 -6.60 -11.32
C ALA A 68 -10.50 -7.16 -9.89
N ASP A 69 -9.44 -7.14 -9.09
CA ASP A 69 -9.39 -7.58 -7.70
C ASP A 69 -9.39 -6.40 -6.70
N ALA A 70 -9.72 -5.20 -7.16
CA ALA A 70 -9.82 -4.04 -6.29
C ALA A 70 -10.94 -4.20 -5.24
N PRO A 71 -10.77 -3.62 -4.04
CA PRO A 71 -11.86 -3.56 -3.07
C PRO A 71 -13.02 -2.74 -3.61
N GLY A 72 -14.26 -3.15 -3.29
CA GLY A 72 -15.49 -2.52 -3.79
C GLY A 72 -15.63 -1.02 -3.48
N CYS A 73 -14.86 -0.50 -2.51
CA CYS A 73 -14.75 0.95 -2.26
C CYS A 73 -14.13 1.73 -3.44
N ARG A 74 -13.54 1.07 -4.44
CA ARG A 74 -13.07 1.68 -5.70
C ARG A 74 -14.08 1.58 -6.85
N GLU A 75 -15.16 0.82 -6.70
CA GLU A 75 -16.20 0.67 -7.72
C GLU A 75 -17.26 1.79 -7.66
N ARG A 76 -17.30 2.55 -6.56
CA ARG A 76 -18.35 3.51 -6.26
C ARG A 76 -17.76 4.82 -5.73
N TRP A 77 -17.44 5.73 -6.65
CA TRP A 77 -17.29 7.17 -6.41
C TRP A 77 -18.15 7.89 -7.44
#